data_AF-A0AA42QMS9-F1
#
_entry.id   AF-A0AA42QMS9-F1
#
_cell.length_a   1.000
_cell.length_b   1.000
_cell.length_c   1.000
_cell.angle_alpha   90.00
_cell.angle_beta   90.00
_cell.angle_gamma   90.00
#
_symmetry.space_group_name_H-M   'P 1'
#
loop_
_entity.id
_entity.type
_entity.pdbx_description
1 polymer ?
#
loop_
_entity_poly.entity_id
_entity_poly.type
_entity_poly.pdbx_seq_one_letter_code
_entity_poly.pdbx_strand_id
1 'polypeptide(L)'
;MISQIVGNVFSELWWMLLILFGIGLLKAFKPYLKGKFGEFAVQAHVKLYLDERYILINDVTLPDEQGGTTQIDHILLSPFGVFVIETKNYKGWIFGGERQKMWTQKIYKKSFKFQNPLHQNYKHVKVLQSVLQDIVDVDYIHSAVVFMPECEFKTAMPSTVFKGKAWVDYIKTFDTVVIPAMKLKRIQLRIEKEVLEKSWKTNREHVAHLKQRHQDG
;
A
#
# COMPACT_ATOMS: atom_id res chain seq x y z
N MET A 1 11.40 -26.48 51.59
CA MET A 1 12.55 -26.77 50.70
C MET A 1 12.18 -26.60 49.22
N ILE A 2 11.20 -27.34 48.68
CA ILE A 2 10.76 -27.21 47.28
C ILE A 2 10.25 -25.79 46.96
N SER A 3 9.45 -25.16 47.84
CA SER A 3 8.92 -23.80 47.64
C SER A 3 10.01 -22.71 47.60
N GLN A 4 11.07 -22.85 48.39
CA GLN A 4 12.22 -21.91 48.38
C GLN A 4 13.09 -22.10 47.14
N ILE A 5 13.29 -23.33 46.69
CA ILE A 5 14.03 -23.62 45.45
C ILE A 5 13.26 -23.07 44.24
N VAL A 6 11.94 -23.28 44.19
CA VAL A 6 11.08 -22.73 43.12
C VAL A 6 11.07 -21.19 43.14
N GLY A 7 11.02 -20.57 44.32
CA GLY A 7 11.08 -19.11 44.47
C GLY A 7 12.39 -18.50 43.96
N ASN A 8 13.53 -19.11 44.29
CA ASN A 8 14.85 -18.64 43.85
C ASN A 8 15.07 -18.83 42.34
N VAL A 9 14.60 -19.93 41.77
CA VAL A 9 14.67 -20.15 40.31
C VAL A 9 13.78 -19.15 39.57
N PHE A 10 12.61 -18.82 40.11
CA PHE A 10 11.71 -17.83 39.51
C PHE A 10 12.28 -16.41 39.58
N SER A 11 12.86 -16.00 40.72
CA SER A 11 13.49 -14.67 40.87
C SER A 11 14.74 -14.49 40.00
N GLU A 12 15.42 -15.57 39.61
CA GLU A 12 16.55 -15.51 38.69
C GLU A 12 16.18 -15.64 37.21
N LEU A 13 14.95 -16.08 36.87
CA LEU A 13 14.55 -16.32 35.46
C LEU A 13 13.37 -15.46 34.97
N TRP A 14 12.73 -14.66 35.82
CA TRP A 14 11.59 -13.82 35.43
C TRP A 14 11.90 -12.85 34.28
N TRP A 15 13.15 -12.37 34.16
CA TRP A 15 13.59 -11.50 33.07
C TRP A 15 13.51 -12.19 31.70
N MET A 16 13.60 -13.52 31.63
CA MET A 16 13.38 -14.27 30.40
C MET A 16 11.94 -14.15 29.90
N LEU A 17 10.95 -14.02 30.80
CA LEU A 17 9.56 -13.77 30.41
C LEU A 17 9.42 -12.39 29.77
N LEU A 18 10.14 -11.37 30.26
CA LEU A 18 10.18 -10.04 29.63
C LEU A 18 10.86 -10.08 28.26
N ILE A 19 11.94 -10.85 28.10
CA ILE A 19 12.59 -11.03 26.79
C ILE A 19 11.66 -11.76 25.81
N LEU A 20 11.01 -12.85 26.24
CA LEU A 20 10.05 -13.58 25.41
C LEU A 20 8.86 -12.71 25.02
N PHE A 21 8.34 -11.91 25.96
CA PHE A 21 7.30 -10.93 25.71
C PHE A 21 7.76 -9.84 24.74
N GLY A 22 8.99 -9.32 24.91
CA GLY A 22 9.61 -8.34 24.01
C GLY A 22 9.82 -8.88 22.59
N ILE A 23 10.29 -10.13 22.45
CA ILE A 23 10.41 -10.82 21.16
C ILE A 23 9.02 -11.04 20.55
N GLY A 24 8.02 -11.38 21.36
CA GLY A 24 6.61 -11.48 20.94
C GLY A 24 6.07 -10.17 20.40
N LEU A 25 6.29 -9.07 21.13
CA LEU A 25 5.96 -7.69 20.73
C LEU A 25 6.67 -7.30 19.43
N LEU A 26 7.97 -7.54 19.32
CA LEU A 26 8.75 -7.26 18.10
C LEU A 26 8.21 -8.05 16.89
N LYS A 27 7.90 -9.34 17.07
CA LYS A 27 7.29 -10.15 16.00
C LYS A 27 5.90 -9.65 15.63
N ALA A 28 5.09 -9.20 16.60
CA ALA A 28 3.76 -8.65 16.37
C ALA A 28 3.78 -7.27 15.69
N PHE A 29 4.76 -6.42 15.98
CA PHE A 29 4.93 -5.10 15.37
C PHE A 29 5.61 -5.11 13.99
N LYS A 30 6.36 -6.17 13.66
CA LYS A 30 7.14 -6.28 12.42
C LYS A 30 6.31 -6.14 11.12
N PRO A 31 5.08 -6.69 11.00
CA PRO A 31 4.23 -6.49 9.81
C PRO A 31 3.78 -5.03 9.67
N TYR A 32 3.44 -4.37 10.78
CA TYR A 32 3.00 -2.97 10.81
C TYR A 32 4.11 -2.00 10.37
N LEU A 33 5.35 -2.26 10.80
CA LEU A 33 6.51 -1.47 10.38
C LEU A 33 6.87 -1.63 8.89
N LYS A 34 6.54 -2.79 8.28
CA LYS A 34 6.87 -3.06 6.87
C LYS A 34 5.99 -2.32 5.88
N GLY A 35 4.70 -2.13 6.17
CA GLY A 35 3.78 -1.32 5.34
C GLY A 35 4.19 0.15 5.35
N LYS A 36 4.36 0.70 6.55
CA LYS A 36 4.73 2.11 6.77
C LYS A 36 6.03 2.58 6.10
N PHE A 37 6.99 1.68 5.88
CA PHE A 37 8.23 2.05 5.21
C PHE A 37 8.05 2.34 3.71
N GLY A 38 7.17 1.57 3.04
CA GLY A 38 6.81 1.83 1.65
C GLY A 38 6.09 3.16 1.50
N GLU A 39 5.12 3.40 2.38
CA GLU A 39 4.36 4.65 2.46
C GLU A 39 5.28 5.87 2.71
N PHE A 40 6.23 5.74 3.64
CA PHE A 40 7.20 6.79 3.94
C PHE A 40 8.09 7.12 2.74
N ALA A 41 8.52 6.11 1.97
CA ALA A 41 9.38 6.31 0.81
C ALA A 41 8.67 7.11 -0.30
N VAL A 42 7.40 6.82 -0.58
CA VAL A 42 6.61 7.61 -1.54
C VAL A 42 6.45 9.05 -1.05
N GLN A 43 6.13 9.25 0.23
CA GLN A 43 6.03 10.60 0.80
C GLN A 43 7.36 11.38 0.69
N ALA A 44 8.49 10.73 0.94
CA ALA A 44 9.81 11.34 0.78
C ALA A 44 10.09 11.67 -0.69
N HIS A 45 9.77 10.77 -1.63
CA HIS A 45 9.92 11.03 -3.06
C HIS A 45 9.11 12.24 -3.53
N VAL A 46 7.84 12.36 -3.10
CA VAL A 46 7.00 13.52 -3.42
C VAL A 46 7.67 14.81 -2.93
N LYS A 47 8.07 14.86 -1.65
CA LYS A 47 8.70 16.06 -1.06
C LYS A 47 10.03 16.45 -1.70
N LEU A 48 10.82 15.48 -2.16
CA LEU A 48 12.15 15.72 -2.69
C LEU A 48 12.16 16.02 -4.20
N TYR A 49 11.19 15.51 -4.95
CA TYR A 49 11.27 15.50 -6.41
C TYR A 49 10.06 16.11 -7.12
N LEU A 50 8.95 16.36 -6.42
CA LEU A 50 7.76 17.01 -6.98
C LEU A 50 7.56 18.38 -6.31
N ASP A 51 6.99 19.32 -7.05
CA ASP A 51 6.70 20.67 -6.57
C ASP A 51 5.34 20.77 -5.85
N GLU A 52 5.00 21.97 -5.38
CA GLU A 52 3.80 22.26 -4.59
C GLU A 52 2.48 22.01 -5.30
N ARG A 53 2.49 21.80 -6.63
CA ARG A 53 1.28 21.48 -7.40
C ARG A 53 0.81 20.05 -7.17
N TYR A 54 1.65 19.21 -6.56
CA TYR A 54 1.35 17.82 -6.26
C TYR A 54 0.91 17.66 -4.79
N ILE A 55 -0.28 17.12 -4.57
CA ILE A 55 -0.87 16.89 -3.25
C ILE A 55 -0.99 15.38 -3.04
N LEU A 56 -0.28 14.85 -2.04
CA LEU A 56 -0.31 13.43 -1.70
C LEU A 56 -1.31 13.16 -0.57
N ILE A 57 -2.27 12.26 -0.80
CA ILE A 57 -3.22 11.74 0.19
C ILE A 57 -2.89 10.27 0.42
N ASN A 58 -2.73 9.86 1.68
CA ASN A 58 -2.30 8.49 2.02
C ASN A 58 -3.41 7.72 2.75
N ASP A 59 -3.35 6.40 2.66
CA ASP A 59 -4.19 5.46 3.41
C ASP A 59 -5.69 5.73 3.28
N VAL A 60 -6.17 5.81 2.04
CA VAL A 60 -7.57 6.14 1.75
C VAL A 60 -8.39 4.87 1.67
N THR A 61 -9.29 4.64 2.63
CA THR A 61 -10.23 3.52 2.58
C THR A 61 -11.57 4.01 2.03
N LEU A 62 -11.93 3.53 0.84
CA LEU A 62 -13.16 3.88 0.14
C LEU A 62 -14.13 2.68 0.09
N PRO A 63 -15.45 2.92 0.14
CA PRO A 63 -16.43 1.87 -0.13
C PRO A 63 -16.31 1.39 -1.58
N ASP A 64 -16.47 0.09 -1.77
CA ASP A 64 -16.62 -0.56 -3.07
C ASP A 64 -18.12 -0.66 -3.40
N GLU A 65 -18.49 -0.59 -4.68
CA GLU A 65 -19.89 -0.69 -5.14
C GLU A 65 -20.54 -2.03 -4.76
N GLN A 66 -19.72 -3.06 -4.52
CA GLN A 66 -20.16 -4.40 -4.14
C GLN A 66 -20.37 -4.58 -2.62
N GLY A 67 -20.43 -3.49 -1.84
CA GLY A 67 -20.60 -3.53 -0.39
C GLY A 67 -19.34 -3.89 0.40
N GLY A 68 -18.19 -3.98 -0.28
CA GLY A 68 -16.87 -4.13 0.33
C GLY A 68 -16.16 -2.79 0.53
N THR A 69 -14.86 -2.84 0.82
CA THR A 69 -13.98 -1.67 0.85
C THR A 69 -12.72 -1.90 0.02
N THR A 70 -12.08 -0.81 -0.38
CA THR A 70 -10.73 -0.84 -0.95
C THR A 70 -9.86 0.17 -0.20
N GLN A 71 -8.67 -0.25 0.21
CA GLN A 71 -7.67 0.65 0.75
C GLN A 71 -6.71 1.01 -0.37
N ILE A 72 -6.52 2.31 -0.61
CA ILE A 72 -5.58 2.85 -1.57
C ILE A 72 -4.41 3.43 -0.77
N ASP A 73 -3.20 2.91 -1.00
CA ASP A 73 -1.99 3.37 -0.30
C ASP A 73 -1.80 4.89 -0.48
N HIS A 74 -1.90 5.35 -1.73
CA HIS A 74 -1.62 6.73 -2.09
C HIS A 74 -2.47 7.21 -3.27
N ILE A 75 -3.00 8.43 -3.14
CA ILE A 75 -3.59 9.21 -4.21
C ILE A 75 -2.78 10.50 -4.35
N LEU A 76 -2.15 10.69 -5.50
CA LEU A 76 -1.42 11.92 -5.82
C LEU A 76 -2.28 12.78 -6.74
N LEU A 77 -2.72 13.93 -6.25
CA LEU A 77 -3.47 14.91 -7.01
C LEU A 77 -2.52 15.91 -7.65
N SER A 78 -2.76 16.28 -8.90
CA SER A 78 -2.03 17.34 -9.59
C SER A 78 -2.91 18.01 -10.67
N PRO A 79 -2.48 19.16 -11.22
CA PRO A 79 -3.16 19.74 -12.39
C PRO A 79 -3.10 18.85 -13.64
N PHE A 80 -2.16 17.89 -13.66
CA PHE A 80 -1.85 17.03 -14.80
C PHE A 80 -2.57 15.68 -14.77
N GLY A 81 -3.24 15.36 -13.67
CA GLY A 81 -3.92 14.08 -13.46
C GLY A 81 -3.99 13.68 -11.99
N VAL A 82 -4.74 12.60 -11.75
CA VAL A 82 -4.86 11.92 -10.46
C VAL A 82 -4.15 10.57 -10.57
N PHE A 83 -3.18 10.30 -9.69
CA PHE A 83 -2.40 9.06 -9.75
C PHE A 83 -2.69 8.19 -8.55
N VAL A 84 -3.12 6.96 -8.81
CA VAL A 84 -3.35 5.91 -7.82
C VAL A 84 -2.09 5.07 -7.73
N ILE A 85 -1.40 5.15 -6.59
CA ILE A 85 -0.07 4.56 -6.42
C ILE A 85 -0.15 3.43 -5.40
N GLU A 86 0.19 2.23 -5.83
CA GLU A 86 0.28 1.02 -5.00
C GLU A 86 1.74 0.75 -4.61
N THR A 87 2.04 0.55 -3.32
CA THR A 87 3.41 0.32 -2.87
C THR A 87 3.67 -1.13 -2.49
N LYS A 88 4.84 -1.65 -2.86
CA LYS A 88 5.28 -2.99 -2.49
C LYS A 88 6.68 -2.97 -1.89
N ASN A 89 6.74 -3.25 -0.58
CA ASN A 89 7.99 -3.40 0.15
C ASN A 89 8.47 -4.87 0.16
N TYR A 90 8.95 -5.31 -1.00
CA TYR A 90 9.55 -6.64 -1.17
C TYR A 90 11.07 -6.57 -1.33
N LYS A 91 11.74 -7.67 -1.00
CA LYS A 91 13.18 -7.87 -1.16
C LYS A 91 13.47 -9.05 -2.10
N GLY A 92 14.67 -9.13 -2.63
CA GLY A 92 15.10 -10.26 -3.46
C GLY A 92 14.47 -10.24 -4.85
N TRP A 93 14.29 -11.41 -5.45
CA TRP A 93 13.85 -11.50 -6.85
C TRP A 93 12.34 -11.51 -6.98
N ILE A 94 11.84 -10.74 -7.94
CA ILE A 94 10.41 -10.66 -8.25
C ILE A 94 10.18 -11.18 -9.67
N PHE A 95 9.26 -12.12 -9.78
CA PHE A 95 8.82 -12.74 -11.03
C PHE A 95 7.33 -12.50 -11.18
N GLY A 96 6.92 -11.98 -12.33
CA GLY A 96 5.52 -11.70 -12.59
C GLY A 96 5.29 -11.13 -13.98
N GLY A 97 4.11 -11.41 -14.53
CA GLY A 97 3.62 -10.79 -15.76
C GLY A 97 2.28 -10.11 -15.53
N GLU A 98 1.94 -9.16 -16.39
CA GLU A 98 0.72 -8.35 -16.31
C GLU A 98 -0.56 -9.18 -16.17
N ARG A 99 -0.68 -10.26 -16.96
CA ARG A 99 -1.88 -11.11 -17.00
C ARG A 99 -1.94 -12.17 -15.90
N GLN A 100 -0.87 -12.36 -15.13
CA GLN A 100 -0.83 -13.40 -14.09
C GLN A 100 -1.61 -12.94 -12.85
N LYS A 101 -2.47 -13.79 -12.29
CA LYS A 101 -3.21 -13.51 -11.03
C LYS A 101 -2.28 -13.33 -9.83
N MET A 102 -1.20 -14.10 -9.79
CA MET A 102 -0.23 -14.14 -8.70
C MET A 102 1.19 -13.93 -9.23
N TRP A 103 1.97 -13.12 -8.54
CA TRP A 103 3.40 -12.95 -8.74
C TRP A 103 4.18 -13.76 -7.70
N THR A 104 5.47 -13.96 -7.94
CA THR A 104 6.35 -14.74 -7.06
C THR A 104 7.52 -13.90 -6.61
N GLN A 105 7.73 -13.85 -5.30
CA GLN A 105 8.94 -13.36 -4.66
C GLN A 105 9.84 -14.54 -4.33
N LYS A 106 11.13 -14.45 -4.65
CA LYS A 106 12.16 -15.42 -4.25
C LYS A 106 13.22 -14.76 -3.38
N ILE A 107 13.40 -15.29 -2.18
CA ILE A 107 14.44 -14.90 -1.22
C ILE A 107 15.29 -16.13 -0.93
N TYR A 108 16.52 -16.16 -1.42
CA TYR A 108 17.39 -17.32 -1.38
C TYR A 108 16.70 -18.59 -1.95
N LYS A 109 16.53 -19.62 -1.13
CA LYS A 109 15.89 -20.89 -1.49
C LYS A 109 14.36 -20.89 -1.29
N LYS A 110 13.78 -19.81 -0.75
CA LYS A 110 12.34 -19.72 -0.44
C LYS A 110 11.61 -18.91 -1.50
N SER A 111 10.44 -19.40 -1.91
CA SER A 111 9.53 -18.73 -2.85
C SER A 111 8.19 -18.46 -2.19
N PHE A 112 7.66 -17.26 -2.37
CA PHE A 112 6.40 -16.81 -1.82
C PHE A 112 5.55 -16.23 -2.95
N LYS A 113 4.31 -16.70 -3.08
CA LYS A 113 3.36 -16.10 -4.02
C LYS A 113 2.63 -14.95 -3.35
N PHE A 114 2.34 -13.89 -4.11
CA PHE A 114 1.53 -12.77 -3.68
C PHE A 114 0.62 -12.33 -4.84
N GLN A 115 -0.51 -11.71 -4.52
CA GLN A 115 -1.42 -11.23 -5.56
C GLN A 115 -0.74 -10.17 -6.43
N ASN A 116 -1.00 -10.22 -7.73
CA ASN A 116 -0.45 -9.26 -8.67
C ASN A 116 -0.86 -7.82 -8.28
N PRO A 117 0.12 -6.92 -8.04
CA PRO A 117 -0.17 -5.54 -7.61
C PRO A 117 -0.89 -4.73 -8.69
N LEU A 118 -0.75 -5.09 -9.97
CA LEU A 118 -1.48 -4.41 -11.06
C LEU A 118 -2.99 -4.66 -10.96
N HIS A 119 -3.39 -5.88 -10.57
CA HIS A 119 -4.81 -6.21 -10.42
C HIS A 119 -5.39 -5.54 -9.17
N GLN A 120 -4.58 -5.41 -8.10
CA GLN A 120 -4.96 -4.63 -6.91
C GLN A 120 -5.16 -3.16 -7.29
N ASN A 121 -4.17 -2.55 -7.94
CA ASN A 121 -4.24 -1.13 -8.29
C ASN A 121 -5.31 -0.82 -9.34
N TYR A 122 -5.61 -1.74 -10.25
CA TYR A 122 -6.75 -1.62 -11.15
C TYR A 122 -8.07 -1.49 -10.40
N LYS A 123 -8.27 -2.29 -9.34
CA LYS A 123 -9.44 -2.17 -8.46
C LYS A 123 -9.47 -0.80 -7.78
N HIS A 124 -8.34 -0.34 -7.23
CA HIS A 124 -8.23 0.98 -6.60
C HIS A 124 -8.61 2.11 -7.56
N VAL A 125 -8.09 2.07 -8.79
CA VAL A 125 -8.43 3.01 -9.87
C VAL A 125 -9.94 2.98 -10.17
N LYS A 126 -10.55 1.79 -10.28
CA LYS A 126 -11.98 1.67 -10.60
C LYS A 126 -12.87 2.25 -9.50
N VAL A 127 -12.55 1.99 -8.23
CA VAL A 127 -13.28 2.58 -7.11
C VAL A 127 -13.11 4.10 -7.10
N LEU A 128 -11.90 4.61 -7.31
CA LEU A 128 -11.68 6.06 -7.35
C LEU A 128 -12.39 6.72 -8.55
N GLN A 129 -12.42 6.07 -9.71
CA GLN A 129 -13.18 6.49 -10.89
C GLN A 129 -14.67 6.64 -10.56
N SER A 130 -15.26 5.67 -9.85
CA SER A 130 -16.66 5.76 -9.39
C SER A 130 -16.89 6.91 -8.42
N VAL A 131 -16.00 7.10 -7.44
CA VAL A 131 -16.07 8.19 -6.45
C VAL A 131 -15.97 9.59 -7.10
N LEU A 132 -15.22 9.71 -8.20
CA LEU A 132 -14.93 10.97 -8.88
C LEU A 132 -15.64 11.15 -10.23
N GLN A 133 -16.58 10.27 -10.57
CA GLN A 133 -17.20 10.21 -11.91
C GLN A 133 -17.84 11.52 -12.39
N ASP A 134 -18.33 12.37 -11.47
CA ASP A 134 -18.95 13.67 -11.79
C ASP A 134 -17.95 14.84 -11.81
N ILE A 135 -16.65 14.58 -11.59
CA ILE A 135 -15.62 15.60 -11.38
C ILE A 135 -14.46 15.44 -12.37
N VAL A 136 -13.99 14.21 -12.57
CA VAL A 136 -12.75 13.89 -13.31
C VAL A 136 -13.05 12.86 -14.39
N ASP A 137 -12.53 13.09 -15.59
CA ASP A 137 -12.56 12.09 -16.66
C ASP A 137 -11.71 10.88 -16.28
N VAL A 138 -12.17 9.68 -16.64
CA VAL A 138 -11.47 8.42 -16.37
C VAL A 138 -10.07 8.39 -17.00
N ASP A 139 -9.88 9.11 -18.10
CA ASP A 139 -8.60 9.21 -18.82
C ASP A 139 -7.54 10.02 -18.06
N TYR A 140 -7.95 10.81 -17.06
CA TYR A 140 -7.04 11.59 -16.20
C TYR A 140 -6.75 10.89 -14.86
N ILE A 141 -7.18 9.64 -14.70
CA ILE A 141 -6.89 8.81 -13.52
C ILE A 141 -5.91 7.71 -13.93
N HIS A 142 -4.68 7.81 -13.44
CA HIS A 142 -3.57 6.95 -13.86
C HIS A 142 -3.13 5.99 -12.75
N SER A 143 -2.58 4.84 -13.15
CA SER A 143 -2.07 3.80 -12.26
C SER A 143 -0.55 3.84 -12.19
N ALA A 144 0.01 3.65 -10.99
CA ALA A 144 1.42 3.36 -10.80
C ALA A 144 1.62 2.31 -9.68
N VAL A 145 2.52 1.37 -9.90
CA VAL A 145 2.94 0.39 -8.89
C VAL A 145 4.41 0.64 -8.56
N VAL A 146 4.73 0.83 -7.29
CA VAL A 146 6.07 1.20 -6.83
C VAL A 146 6.64 0.14 -5.90
N PHE A 147 7.69 -0.53 -6.36
CA PHE A 147 8.48 -1.46 -5.54
C PHE A 147 9.63 -0.73 -4.84
N MET A 148 9.86 -1.08 -3.58
CA MET A 148 11.02 -0.57 -2.84
C MET A 148 12.36 -1.05 -3.46
N PRO A 149 13.47 -0.30 -3.32
CA PRO A 149 14.71 -0.58 -4.03
C PRO A 149 15.36 -1.94 -3.75
N GLU A 150 15.01 -2.59 -2.65
CA GLU A 150 15.62 -3.85 -2.18
C GLU A 150 15.24 -5.08 -3.01
N CYS A 151 14.44 -4.92 -4.07
CA CYS A 151 14.10 -6.00 -4.98
C CYS A 151 14.76 -5.88 -6.36
N GLU A 152 14.76 -6.98 -7.08
CA GLU A 152 15.22 -7.07 -8.47
C GLU A 152 14.16 -7.77 -9.30
N PHE A 153 13.71 -7.14 -10.38
CA PHE A 153 12.79 -7.75 -11.33
C PHE A 153 13.55 -8.75 -12.20
N LYS A 154 13.04 -9.98 -12.28
CA LYS A 154 13.60 -11.07 -13.10
C LYS A 154 12.74 -11.41 -14.31
N THR A 155 11.68 -10.65 -14.53
CA THR A 155 10.82 -10.68 -15.72
C THR A 155 10.64 -9.26 -16.25
N ALA A 156 10.25 -9.12 -17.51
CA ALA A 156 9.89 -7.83 -18.07
C ALA A 156 8.71 -7.24 -17.28
N MET A 157 8.84 -5.98 -16.88
CA MET A 157 7.82 -5.26 -16.13
C MET A 157 6.99 -4.37 -17.05
N PRO A 158 5.66 -4.28 -16.85
CA PRO A 158 4.83 -3.30 -17.54
C PRO A 158 5.28 -1.86 -17.28
N SER A 159 4.92 -0.94 -18.18
CA SER A 159 5.34 0.47 -18.14
C SER A 159 4.88 1.25 -16.90
N THR A 160 3.89 0.73 -16.17
CA THR A 160 3.35 1.34 -14.93
C THR A 160 3.94 0.74 -13.66
N VAL A 161 4.94 -0.14 -13.77
CA VAL A 161 5.61 -0.78 -12.63
C VAL A 161 7.03 -0.26 -12.50
N PHE A 162 7.31 0.34 -11.35
CA PHE A 162 8.55 1.06 -11.11
C PHE A 162 9.28 0.52 -9.88
N LYS A 163 10.59 0.77 -9.84
CA LYS A 163 11.43 0.49 -8.66
C LYS A 163 12.05 1.78 -8.14
N GLY A 164 12.02 1.95 -6.81
CA GLY A 164 12.61 3.12 -6.16
C GLY A 164 11.95 4.41 -6.62
N LYS A 165 12.75 5.39 -7.07
CA LYS A 165 12.25 6.70 -7.50
C LYS A 165 11.80 6.81 -8.96
N ALA A 166 11.96 5.75 -9.77
CA ALA A 166 11.72 5.80 -11.21
C ALA A 166 10.26 6.17 -11.59
N TRP A 167 9.31 5.95 -10.69
CA TRP A 167 7.91 6.36 -10.89
C TRP A 167 7.75 7.87 -10.99
N VAL A 168 8.62 8.65 -10.34
CA VAL A 168 8.58 10.12 -10.40
C VAL A 168 8.78 10.61 -11.83
N ASP A 169 9.68 9.98 -12.57
CA ASP A 169 9.96 10.35 -13.96
C ASP A 169 8.73 10.09 -14.84
N TYR A 170 8.00 9.00 -14.58
CA TYR A 170 6.71 8.73 -15.21
C TYR A 170 5.65 9.77 -14.85
N ILE A 171 5.50 10.17 -13.59
CA ILE A 171 4.55 11.22 -13.22
C ILE A 171 4.86 12.54 -13.93
N LYS A 172 6.14 12.85 -14.10
CA LYS A 172 6.59 14.09 -14.77
C LYS A 172 6.40 14.08 -16.28
N THR A 173 6.10 12.94 -16.91
CA THR A 173 5.72 12.94 -18.33
C THR A 173 4.33 13.54 -18.58
N PHE A 174 3.53 13.70 -17.52
CA PHE A 174 2.25 14.40 -17.56
C PHE A 174 2.49 15.88 -17.25
N ASP A 175 2.52 16.71 -18.29
CA ASP A 175 2.86 18.14 -18.20
C ASP A 175 1.73 19.07 -18.67
N THR A 176 0.66 18.50 -19.22
CA THR A 176 -0.50 19.23 -19.74
C THR A 176 -1.56 19.40 -18.65
N VAL A 177 -1.97 20.64 -18.39
CA VAL A 177 -3.00 20.93 -17.39
C VAL A 177 -4.37 20.46 -17.88
N VAL A 178 -4.90 19.44 -17.21
CA VAL A 178 -6.20 18.80 -17.51
C VAL A 178 -7.20 18.94 -16.36
N ILE A 179 -6.71 19.23 -15.15
CA ILE A 179 -7.52 19.45 -13.95
C ILE A 179 -7.27 20.86 -13.40
N PRO A 180 -8.23 21.81 -13.57
CA PRO A 180 -8.13 23.14 -12.99
C PRO A 180 -8.10 23.14 -11.46
N ALA A 181 -7.50 24.16 -10.84
CA ALA A 181 -7.35 24.28 -9.38
C ALA A 181 -8.67 24.13 -8.59
N MET A 182 -9.78 24.66 -9.11
CA MET A 182 -11.10 24.49 -8.49
C MET A 182 -11.57 23.03 -8.50
N LYS A 183 -11.33 22.29 -9.60
CA LYS A 183 -11.63 20.86 -9.65
C LYS A 183 -10.73 20.08 -8.70
N LEU A 184 -9.43 20.39 -8.64
CA LEU A 184 -8.49 19.82 -7.68
C LEU A 184 -9.00 19.91 -6.23
N LYS A 185 -9.45 21.09 -5.81
CA LYS A 185 -10.00 21.27 -4.46
C LYS A 185 -11.28 20.44 -4.25
N ARG A 186 -12.16 20.38 -5.25
CA ARG A 186 -13.38 19.57 -5.20
C ARG A 186 -13.07 18.07 -5.13
N ILE A 187 -12.06 17.59 -5.84
CA ILE A 187 -11.57 16.19 -5.78
C ILE A 187 -11.11 15.88 -4.35
N GLN A 188 -10.25 16.72 -3.79
CA GLN A 188 -9.75 16.54 -2.43
C GLN A 188 -10.89 16.43 -1.42
N LEU A 189 -11.83 17.39 -1.45
CA LEU A 189 -12.98 17.39 -0.54
C LEU A 189 -13.90 16.17 -0.72
N ARG A 190 -14.10 15.72 -1.97
CA ARG A 190 -14.88 14.49 -2.25
C ARG A 190 -14.18 13.27 -1.65
N ILE A 191 -12.88 13.11 -1.85
CA ILE A 191 -12.13 11.99 -1.27
C ILE A 191 -12.22 12.03 0.25
N GLU A 192 -11.96 13.18 0.88
CA GLU A 192 -12.03 13.35 2.34
C GLU A 192 -13.41 13.01 2.92
N LYS A 193 -14.49 13.33 2.19
CA LYS A 193 -15.87 13.01 2.59
C LYS A 193 -16.19 11.51 2.51
N GLU A 194 -15.70 10.83 1.46
CA GLU A 194 -16.00 9.40 1.22
C GLU A 194 -15.06 8.47 1.98
N VAL A 195 -13.95 8.98 2.53
CA VAL A 195 -13.03 8.21 3.38
C VAL A 195 -13.78 7.70 4.60
N LEU A 196 -13.83 6.38 4.73
CA LEU A 196 -14.36 5.74 5.92
C LEU A 196 -13.44 6.02 7.11
N GLU A 197 -14.01 6.32 8.27
CA GLU A 197 -13.22 6.46 9.50
C GLU A 197 -12.36 5.20 9.71
N LYS A 198 -11.09 5.43 10.08
CA LYS A 198 -10.14 4.38 10.46
C LYS A 198 -10.58 3.75 11.79
N SER A 199 -11.64 2.95 11.76
CA SER A 199 -12.13 2.20 12.91
C SER A 199 -11.61 0.76 12.88
N TRP A 200 -11.47 0.14 14.05
CA TRP A 200 -11.13 -1.29 14.15
C TRP A 200 -12.14 -2.17 13.39
N LYS A 201 -13.41 -1.75 13.33
CA LYS A 201 -14.47 -2.41 12.58
C LYS A 201 -14.21 -2.38 11.08
N THR A 202 -13.89 -1.21 10.51
CA THR A 202 -13.57 -1.05 9.08
C THR A 202 -12.36 -1.90 8.67
N ASN A 203 -11.33 -1.96 9.52
CA ASN A 203 -10.15 -2.78 9.27
C ASN A 203 -10.46 -4.29 9.37
N ARG A 204 -11.31 -4.69 10.31
CA ARG A 204 -11.75 -6.09 10.46
C ARG A 204 -12.61 -6.54 9.28
N GLU A 205 -13.53 -5.69 8.84
CA GLU A 205 -14.39 -5.94 7.66
C GLU A 205 -13.54 -6.06 6.39
N HIS A 206 -12.57 -5.15 6.22
CA HIS A 206 -11.61 -5.21 5.11
C HIS A 206 -10.82 -6.53 5.11
N VAL A 207 -10.21 -6.90 6.23
CA VAL A 207 -9.43 -8.15 6.36
C VAL A 207 -10.31 -9.39 6.21
N ALA A 208 -11.54 -9.38 6.73
CA ALA A 208 -12.50 -10.48 6.57
C ALA A 208 -12.85 -10.69 5.09
N HIS A 209 -13.12 -9.61 4.36
CA HIS A 209 -13.43 -9.67 2.94
C HIS A 209 -12.25 -10.16 2.09
N LEU A 210 -11.02 -9.75 2.42
CA LEU A 210 -9.81 -10.30 1.76
C LEU A 210 -9.68 -11.81 1.98
N LYS A 211 -9.96 -12.31 3.19
CA LYS A 211 -9.86 -13.74 3.52
C LYS A 211 -10.91 -14.57 2.78
N GLN A 212 -12.14 -14.08 2.67
CA GLN A 212 -13.21 -14.78 1.96
C GLN A 212 -12.89 -14.91 0.46
N ARG A 213 -12.41 -13.83 -0.17
CA ARG A 213 -11.98 -13.86 -1.58
C ARG A 213 -10.78 -14.77 -1.86
N HIS A 214 -9.94 -15.04 -0.86
CA HIS A 214 -8.82 -15.97 -0.97
C HIS A 214 -9.22 -17.45 -0.84
N GLN A 215 -10.40 -17.76 -0.28
CA GLN A 215 -10.91 -19.13 -0.15
C GLN A 215 -11.73 -19.56 -1.38
N ASP A 216 -12.33 -18.60 -2.11
CA ASP A 216 -13.25 -18.87 -3.21
C ASP A 216 -12.61 -18.86 -4.61
N GLY A 217 -11.28 -18.84 -4.75
CA GLY A 217 -10.63 -18.86 -6.08
C GLY A 217 -9.15 -19.17 -6.12
#